data_AF-A0A093BG39-F1
#
_entry.id   AF-A0A093BG39-F1
#
_cell.length_a   1.000
_cell.length_b   1.000
_cell.length_c   1.000
_cell.angle_alpha   90.00
_cell.angle_beta   90.00
_cell.angle_gamma   90.00
#
_symmetry.space_group_name_H-M   'P 1'
#
loop_
_entity.id
_entity.type
_entity.pdbx_description
1 polymer ?
#
loop_
_entity_poly.entity_id
_entity_poly.type
_entity_poly.pdbx_seq_one_letter_code
_entity_poly.pdbx_strand_id
1 'polypeptide(L)' 'LGQVKKGLCVLIHHNLVSYQVQKRGVVEYEARCPRVLRVLRYPRYIYTAKTLYG' A
#
# COMPACT_ATOMS: atom_id res chain seq x y z
N LEU A 1 -11.07 -7.56 -19.14
CA LEU A 1 -10.00 -6.64 -18.68
C LEU A 1 -10.39 -5.67 -17.54
N GLY A 2 -11.67 -5.36 -17.29
CA GLY A 2 -12.04 -4.31 -16.33
C GLY A 2 -11.77 -4.62 -14.85
N GLN A 3 -11.86 -5.89 -14.43
CA GLN A 3 -11.68 -6.29 -13.03
C GLN A 3 -10.24 -6.11 -12.54
N VAL A 4 -9.25 -6.34 -13.41
CA VAL A 4 -7.82 -6.18 -13.07
C VAL A 4 -7.48 -4.72 -12.78
N LYS A 5 -7.99 -3.78 -13.59
CA LYS A 5 -7.80 -2.35 -13.35
C LYS A 5 -8.47 -1.89 -12.06
N LYS A 6 -9.67 -2.41 -11.75
CA LYS A 6 -10.35 -2.11 -10.48
C LYS A 6 -9.59 -2.67 -9.28
N GLY A 7 -9.10 -3.90 -9.37
CA GLY A 7 -8.27 -4.52 -8.32
C GLY A 7 -6.98 -3.74 -8.07
N LEU A 8 -6.25 -3.37 -9.13
CA LEU A 8 -5.05 -2.54 -9.02
C LEU A 8 -5.35 -1.16 -8.42
N CYS A 9 -6.46 -0.52 -8.80
CA CYS A 9 -6.86 0.77 -8.23
C CYS A 9 -7.07 0.70 -6.71
N VAL A 10 -7.77 -0.34 -6.23
CA VAL A 10 -7.99 -0.55 -4.79
C VAL A 10 -6.68 -0.87 -4.06
N LEU A 11 -5.82 -1.70 -4.65
CA LEU A 11 -4.51 -2.05 -4.08
C LEU A 11 -3.56 -0.84 -3.99
N ILE A 12 -3.60 0.06 -4.98
CA ILE A 12 -2.85 1.32 -4.98
C ILE A 12 -3.42 2.28 -3.94
N HIS A 13 -4.75 2.39 -3.84
CA HIS A 13 -5.42 3.26 -2.86
C HIS A 13 -5.08 2.87 -1.41
N HIS A 14 -5.04 1.56 -1.12
CA HIS A 14 -4.60 1.04 0.18
C HIS A 14 -3.08 1.04 0.36
N ASN A 15 -2.34 1.65 -0.57
CA ASN A 15 -0.89 1.80 -0.48
C ASN A 15 -0.12 0.46 -0.45
N LEU A 16 -0.76 -0.65 -0.87
CA LEU A 16 -0.22 -2.01 -0.83
C LEU A 16 0.70 -2.30 -2.02
N VAL A 17 0.50 -1.60 -3.12
CA VAL A 17 1.28 -1.73 -4.36
C VAL A 17 1.99 -0.41 -4.64
N SER A 18 3.29 -0.46 -4.89
CA SER A 18 4.06 0.67 -5.39
C SER A 18 4.08 0.59 -6.91
N TYR A 19 3.74 1.68 -7.58
CA TYR A 19 3.95 1.78 -9.03
C TYR A 19 5.33 2.38 -9.27
N GLN A 20 6.12 1.76 -10.13
CA GLN A 20 7.42 2.30 -10.54
C GLN A 20 7.46 2.34 -12.07
N VAL A 21 7.73 3.52 -12.62
CA VAL A 21 7.80 3.72 -14.07
C VAL A 21 9.25 3.48 -14.49
N GLN A 22 9.51 2.38 -15.20
CA GLN A 22 10.83 2.06 -15.72
C GLN A 22 11.16 2.87 -16.99
N LYS A 23 12.43 2.87 -17.39
CA LYS A 23 13.00 3.66 -18.51
C LYS A 23 12.35 3.43 -19.90
N ARG A 24 11.39 2.52 -20.03
CA ARG A 24 10.64 2.23 -21.27
C ARG A 24 9.15 2.62 -21.20
N GLY A 25 8.72 3.39 -20.20
CA GLY A 25 7.31 3.79 -20.06
C GLY A 25 6.38 2.65 -19.64
N VAL A 26 6.93 1.50 -19.26
CA VAL A 26 6.19 0.37 -18.71
C VAL A 26 6.04 0.58 -17.20
N VAL A 27 4.80 0.56 -16.73
CA VAL A 27 4.45 0.67 -15.31
C VAL A 27 4.55 -0.72 -14.70
N GLU A 28 5.55 -0.92 -13.84
CA GLU A 28 5.65 -2.13 -13.04
C GLU A 28 4.90 -1.92 -11.71
N TYR A 29 4.07 -2.90 -11.36
CA TYR A 29 3.30 -2.91 -10.12
C TYR A 29 3.99 -3.86 -9.14
N GLU A 30 4.64 -3.31 -8.13
CA GLU A 30 5.35 -4.10 -7.12
C GLU A 30 4.54 -4.16 -5.82
N ALA A 31 4.19 -5.37 -5.38
CA ALA A 31 3.43 -5.56 -4.15
C ALA A 31 4.34 -5.50 -2.92
N ARG A 32 4.13 -4.51 -2.04
CA ARG A 32 4.89 -4.37 -0.78
C ARG A 32 4.25 -5.20 0.33
N CYS A 33 4.64 -6.47 0.43
CA CYS A 33 4.28 -7.39 1.51
C CYS A 33 4.39 -6.81 2.95
N PRO A 34 5.44 -6.06 3.34
CA PRO A 34 5.52 -5.50 4.70
C PRO A 34 4.44 -4.45 4.99
N ARG A 35 3.84 -3.82 3.97
CA ARG A 35 2.77 -2.83 4.13
C ARG A 35 1.44 -3.50 4.46
N VAL A 36 1.19 -4.69 3.92
CA VAL A 36 0.06 -5.56 4.29
C VAL A 36 0.18 -6.00 5.76
N LEU A 37 1.38 -6.42 6.18
CA LEU A 37 1.64 -6.80 7.57
C LEU A 37 1.50 -5.62 8.55
N ARG A 38 1.71 -4.38 8.09
CA ARG A 38 1.46 -3.19 8.91
C ARG A 38 -0.02 -2.95 9.17
N VAL A 39 -0.94 -3.36 8.28
CA VAL A 39 -2.40 -3.28 8.48
C VAL A 39 -2.81 -3.94 9.81
N LEU A 40 -2.26 -5.13 10.09
CA LEU A 40 -2.49 -5.85 11.35
C LEU A 40 -1.94 -5.12 12.59
N ARG A 41 -1.00 -4.18 12.42
CA ARG A 41 -0.37 -3.43 13.51
C ARG A 41 -0.91 -2.00 13.67
N TYR A 42 -1.87 -1.56 12.85
CA TYR A 42 -2.49 -0.23 12.96
C TYR A 42 -2.97 0.13 14.37
N PRO A 43 -3.60 -0.79 15.15
CA PRO A 43 -4.05 -0.47 16.49
C PRO A 43 -2.90 -0.06 17.41
N ARG A 44 -1.74 -0.74 17.29
CA ARG A 44 -0.55 -0.41 18.06
C ARG A 44 0.07 0.91 17.63
N TYR A 45 0.11 1.21 16.33
CA TYR A 45 0.61 2.49 15.83
C TYR A 45 -0.21 3.68 16.34
N ILE A 46 -1.54 3.56 16.34
CA ILE A 46 -2.43 4.60 16.85
C ILE A 46 -2.23 4.79 18.35
N TYR A 47 -2.13 3.69 19.11
CA TYR A 47 -1.86 3.75 20.54
C TYR A 47 -0.51 4.41 20.84
N THR A 48 0.56 4.03 20.14
CA THR A 48 1.88 4.63 20.34
C THR A 48 1.92 6.11 19.98
N ALA A 49 1.22 6.52 18.92
CA ALA A 49 1.11 7.92 18.55
C ALA A 49 0.35 8.71 19.64
N LYS A 50 -0.72 8.12 20.18
CA LYS A 50 -1.48 8.72 21.29
C LYS A 50 -0.68 8.80 22.59
N THR A 51 0.21 7.85 22.87
CA THR A 51 1.07 7.91 24.06
C THR A 51 2.26 8.85 23.91
N LEU A 52 2.75 9.06 22.69
CA LEU A 52 3.92 9.92 22.42
C LEU A 52 3.55 11.39 22.17
N TYR A 53 2.34 11.65 21.65
CA TYR A 53 1.90 12.98 21.22
C TYR A 53 0.54 13.40 21.81
N GLY A 54 0.00 12.65 22.78
CA GLY A 54 -1.27 12.92 23.45
C GLY A 54 -1.12 13.38 24.89
#